data_AF-A0A7I7S8A3-F1
#
_entry.id   AF-A0A7I7S8A3-F1
#
_cell.length_a   1.000
_cell.length_b   1.000
_cell.length_c   1.000
_cell.angle_alpha   90.00
_cell.angle_beta   90.00
_cell.angle_gamma   90.00
#
_symmetry.space_group_name_H-M   'P 1'
#
loop_
_entity.id
_entity.type
_entity.pdbx_description
1 polymer ?
#
loop_
_entity_poly.entity_id
_entity_poly.type
_entity_poly.pdbx_seq_one_letter_code
_entity_poly.pdbx_strand_id
1 'polypeptide(L)'
;MSLKQRFPFLRWSVLRMVTLPRNISRTGQVGDGREDAVVRYVLANARAGDIDDVIATIDRFAYDKSMLMNVGDEKGELLDAAVRRAEPALAVELGTYAGYSALRIARAAPQARVVSVELAEANAANARTVWAHAGVADRVSCVVGTIGDGGRTLDVLARDHGLTPGSLDFLFLDHDKVAYLPDLQSILERDGLRQGAIVVADNILVPGAPKYRAYMREQQSVLFDTVEHKAHAEYQSLIPDLVLESRYLGTR
;
A
#
# COMPACT_ATOMS: atom_id res chain seq x y z
N MET A 1 8.11 23.27 3.68
CA MET A 1 6.67 22.98 3.90
C MET A 1 5.84 24.23 3.60
N SER A 2 4.81 24.12 2.77
CA SER A 2 3.88 25.23 2.46
C SER A 2 2.81 25.41 3.56
N LEU A 3 2.17 26.59 3.63
CA LEU A 3 1.06 26.86 4.58
C LEU A 3 -0.10 25.86 4.44
N LYS A 4 -0.37 25.38 3.22
CA LYS A 4 -1.38 24.35 2.95
C LYS A 4 -0.96 22.99 3.51
N GLN A 5 0.32 22.66 3.55
CA GLN A 5 0.84 21.43 4.16
C GLN A 5 0.61 21.42 5.68
N ARG A 6 0.73 22.59 6.34
CA ARG A 6 0.58 22.74 7.79
C ARG A 6 -0.86 22.77 8.32
N PHE A 7 -1.83 23.19 7.52
CA PHE A 7 -3.22 23.36 7.98
C PHE A 7 -4.22 22.67 7.03
N PRO A 8 -4.55 21.38 7.27
CA PRO A 8 -5.37 20.59 6.35
C PRO A 8 -6.81 21.11 6.20
N PHE A 9 -7.39 21.76 7.21
CA PHE A 9 -8.75 22.34 7.14
C PHE A 9 -8.86 23.56 6.20
N LEU A 10 -7.74 24.15 5.77
CA LEU A 10 -7.72 25.19 4.74
C LEU A 10 -7.76 24.62 3.32
N ARG A 11 -7.72 23.29 3.15
CA ARG A 11 -7.78 22.65 1.84
C ARG A 11 -9.21 22.33 1.47
N TRP A 12 -9.62 22.83 0.31
CA TRP A 12 -10.93 22.54 -0.28
C TRP A 12 -11.16 21.04 -0.52
N SER A 13 -10.08 20.28 -0.74
CA SER A 13 -10.10 18.82 -0.88
C SER A 13 -10.51 18.08 0.41
N VAL A 14 -10.19 18.61 1.60
CA VAL A 14 -10.56 18.02 2.89
C VAL A 14 -12.02 18.31 3.22
N LEU A 15 -12.53 19.50 2.88
CA LEU A 15 -13.93 19.88 3.07
C LEU A 15 -14.91 18.98 2.27
N ARG A 16 -14.49 18.44 1.12
CA ARG A 16 -15.27 17.47 0.34
C ARG A 16 -15.40 16.09 1.00
N MET A 17 -14.67 15.82 2.08
CA MET A 17 -14.70 14.52 2.75
C MET A 17 -15.95 14.31 3.64
N VAL A 18 -16.63 15.39 4.01
CA VAL A 18 -17.79 15.40 4.93
C VAL A 18 -19.02 14.70 4.34
N THR A 19 -19.01 14.34 3.04
CA THR A 19 -20.15 13.72 2.34
C THR A 19 -19.87 12.34 1.74
N LEU A 20 -18.80 11.63 2.12
CA LEU A 20 -18.49 10.32 1.53
C LEU A 20 -19.49 9.21 1.93
N PRO A 21 -20.00 8.41 0.98
CA PRO A 21 -20.80 7.23 1.29
C PRO A 21 -19.95 6.11 1.92
N ARG A 22 -20.54 5.42 2.90
CA ARG A 22 -19.90 4.49 3.86
C ARG A 22 -19.60 3.07 3.33
N ASN A 23 -19.32 2.87 2.04
CA ASN A 23 -19.20 1.53 1.45
C ASN A 23 -17.82 1.13 0.91
N ILE A 24 -16.77 1.90 1.21
CA ILE A 24 -15.40 1.68 0.70
C ILE A 24 -14.90 0.25 0.94
N SER A 25 -15.12 -0.32 2.15
CA SER A 25 -14.71 -1.69 2.46
C SER A 25 -15.38 -2.78 1.60
N ARG A 26 -16.50 -2.46 0.93
CA ARG A 26 -17.20 -3.39 0.02
C ARG A 26 -16.84 -3.18 -1.44
N THR A 27 -16.64 -1.92 -1.84
CA THR A 27 -16.45 -1.56 -3.26
C THR A 27 -15.00 -1.31 -3.62
N GLY A 28 -14.10 -1.14 -2.64
CA GLY A 28 -12.72 -0.68 -2.83
C GLY A 28 -12.61 0.78 -3.28
N GLN A 29 -13.74 1.47 -3.51
CA GLN A 29 -13.78 2.80 -4.11
C GLN A 29 -14.43 3.81 -3.19
N VAL A 30 -13.95 5.06 -3.24
CA VAL A 30 -14.67 6.19 -2.65
C VAL A 30 -16.00 6.41 -3.38
N GLY A 31 -16.01 6.21 -4.71
CA GLY A 31 -17.23 6.18 -5.51
C GLY A 31 -17.72 7.57 -5.97
N ASP A 32 -16.89 8.61 -5.85
CA ASP A 32 -17.18 9.95 -6.39
C ASP A 32 -16.40 10.25 -7.69
N GLY A 33 -15.75 9.23 -8.27
CA GLY A 33 -14.99 9.32 -9.51
C GLY A 33 -13.59 9.92 -9.35
N ARG A 34 -13.11 10.13 -8.11
CA ARG A 34 -11.75 10.65 -7.87
C ARG A 34 -10.66 9.69 -8.35
N GLU A 35 -10.92 8.39 -8.32
CA GLU A 35 -10.02 7.35 -8.80
C GLU A 35 -9.72 7.53 -10.30
N ASP A 36 -10.76 7.69 -11.12
CA ASP A 36 -10.57 7.96 -12.56
C ASP A 36 -9.98 9.36 -12.81
N ALA A 37 -10.31 10.32 -11.93
CA ALA A 37 -9.82 11.68 -12.05
C ALA A 37 -8.31 11.79 -11.81
N VAL A 38 -7.75 11.06 -10.85
CA VAL A 38 -6.30 11.04 -10.63
C VAL A 38 -5.58 10.40 -11.81
N VAL A 39 -6.10 9.31 -12.40
CA VAL A 39 -5.51 8.68 -13.59
C VAL A 39 -5.45 9.69 -14.74
N ARG A 40 -6.57 10.34 -15.07
CA ARG A 40 -6.62 11.37 -16.11
C ARG A 40 -5.65 12.52 -15.84
N TYR A 41 -5.52 12.92 -14.57
CA TYR A 41 -4.60 13.98 -14.19
C TYR A 41 -3.13 13.56 -14.38
N VAL A 42 -2.76 12.34 -14.00
CA VAL A 42 -1.42 11.78 -14.22
C VAL A 42 -1.08 11.75 -15.71
N LEU A 43 -1.95 11.16 -16.54
CA LEU A 43 -1.72 11.04 -17.97
C LEU A 43 -1.52 12.40 -18.66
N ALA A 44 -2.21 13.44 -18.18
CA ALA A 44 -2.14 14.78 -18.75
C ALA A 44 -0.97 15.64 -18.23
N ASN A 45 -0.40 15.32 -17.06
CA ASN A 45 0.53 16.24 -16.37
C ASN A 45 1.87 15.62 -15.96
N ALA A 46 2.01 14.29 -15.97
CA ALA A 46 3.26 13.61 -15.66
C ALA A 46 3.99 13.17 -16.92
N ARG A 47 5.32 13.26 -16.93
CA ARG A 47 6.16 12.72 -18.01
C ARG A 47 6.04 11.19 -18.07
N ALA A 48 5.73 10.66 -19.25
CA ALA A 48 5.68 9.22 -19.47
C ALA A 48 7.07 8.59 -19.28
N GLY A 49 7.12 7.44 -18.60
CA GLY A 49 8.36 6.74 -18.27
C GLY A 49 9.15 7.34 -17.10
N ASP A 50 8.63 8.37 -16.42
CA ASP A 50 9.27 8.99 -15.26
C ASP A 50 8.47 8.68 -13.99
N ILE A 51 8.89 7.64 -13.27
CA ILE A 51 8.21 7.18 -12.05
C ILE A 51 8.15 8.25 -10.96
N ASP A 52 9.20 9.08 -10.83
CA ASP A 52 9.26 10.13 -9.82
C ASP A 52 8.28 11.25 -10.14
N ASP A 53 8.17 11.64 -11.40
CA ASP A 53 7.20 12.65 -11.83
C ASP A 53 5.76 12.14 -11.70
N VAL A 54 5.51 10.86 -11.97
CA VAL A 54 4.19 10.25 -11.75
C VAL A 54 3.81 10.29 -10.27
N ILE A 55 4.68 9.83 -9.36
CA ILE A 55 4.44 9.87 -7.91
C ILE A 55 4.17 11.32 -7.46
N ALA A 56 5.03 12.26 -7.85
CA ALA A 56 4.87 13.67 -7.50
C ALA A 56 3.57 14.27 -8.06
N THR A 57 3.13 13.83 -9.24
CA THR A 57 1.87 14.29 -9.86
C THR A 57 0.65 13.77 -9.12
N ILE A 58 0.68 12.52 -8.63
CA ILE A 58 -0.38 11.96 -7.79
C ILE A 58 -0.47 12.76 -6.47
N ASP A 59 0.67 13.06 -5.85
CA ASP A 59 0.69 13.87 -4.62
C ASP A 59 0.12 15.27 -4.87
N ARG A 60 0.52 15.95 -5.96
CA ARG A 60 -0.07 17.25 -6.35
C ARG A 60 -1.59 17.17 -6.52
N PHE A 61 -2.10 16.10 -7.13
CA PHE A 61 -3.55 15.89 -7.24
C PHE A 61 -4.21 15.76 -5.86
N ALA A 62 -3.63 14.94 -4.97
CA ALA A 62 -4.14 14.73 -3.62
C ALA A 62 -4.18 16.03 -2.80
N TYR A 63 -3.14 16.86 -2.93
CA TYR A 63 -3.03 18.15 -2.26
C TYR A 63 -4.01 19.20 -2.80
N ASP A 64 -4.08 19.37 -4.14
CA ASP A 64 -4.71 20.53 -4.76
C ASP A 64 -6.09 20.28 -5.34
N LYS A 65 -6.46 19.03 -5.64
CA LYS A 65 -7.69 18.69 -6.36
C LYS A 65 -8.66 17.89 -5.51
N SER A 66 -8.27 16.68 -5.10
CA SER A 66 -9.12 15.78 -4.34
C SER A 66 -8.26 14.86 -3.47
N MET A 67 -8.57 14.81 -2.17
CA MET A 67 -7.80 13.99 -1.24
C MET A 67 -7.92 12.51 -1.62
N LEU A 68 -6.80 11.81 -1.69
CA LEU A 68 -6.74 10.38 -1.95
C LEU A 68 -6.50 9.61 -0.67
N MET A 69 -6.73 8.29 -0.71
CA MET A 69 -6.44 7.37 0.40
C MET A 69 -5.07 6.71 0.29
N ASN A 70 -4.17 7.22 -0.56
CA ASN A 70 -2.82 6.67 -0.67
C ASN A 70 -1.99 7.04 0.56
N VAL A 71 -1.07 6.17 0.96
CA VAL A 71 -0.06 6.34 2.06
C VAL A 71 0.52 7.76 2.21
N GLY A 72 0.65 8.52 1.12
CA GLY A 72 1.12 9.90 1.13
C GLY A 72 2.64 10.02 1.21
N ASP A 73 3.14 11.26 1.29
CA ASP A 73 4.56 11.56 1.23
C ASP A 73 5.31 11.18 2.52
N GLU A 74 4.82 11.58 3.70
CA GLU A 74 5.48 11.31 4.99
C GLU A 74 5.65 9.81 5.26
N LYS A 75 4.54 9.04 5.19
CA LYS A 75 4.58 7.58 5.37
C LYS A 75 5.20 6.87 4.18
N GLY A 76 5.14 7.48 2.99
CA GLY A 76 5.84 6.99 1.81
C GLY A 76 7.36 6.95 1.99
N GLU A 77 7.97 7.89 2.72
CA GLU A 77 9.41 7.83 3.02
C GLU A 77 9.77 6.66 3.95
N LEU A 78 8.89 6.32 4.90
CA LEU A 78 9.04 5.14 5.75
C LEU A 78 8.96 3.86 4.93
N LEU A 79 7.96 3.77 4.04
CA LEU A 79 7.79 2.66 3.10
C LEU A 79 9.04 2.48 2.24
N ASP A 80 9.53 3.56 1.61
CA ASP A 80 10.72 3.50 0.76
C ASP A 80 11.96 3.04 1.54
N ALA A 81 12.11 3.49 2.78
CA ALA A 81 13.22 3.10 3.63
C ALA A 81 13.16 1.61 4.01
N ALA A 82 11.96 1.09 4.31
CA ALA A 82 11.74 -0.32 4.59
C ALA A 82 12.01 -1.20 3.36
N VAL A 83 11.55 -0.78 2.17
CA VAL A 83 11.83 -1.49 0.90
C VAL A 83 13.34 -1.56 0.63
N ARG A 84 14.06 -0.45 0.82
CA ARG A 84 15.52 -0.43 0.65
C ARG A 84 16.24 -1.35 1.65
N ARG A 85 15.75 -1.48 2.89
CA ARG A 85 16.31 -2.42 3.87
C ARG A 85 16.02 -3.88 3.53
N ALA A 86 14.85 -4.15 2.94
CA ALA A 86 14.44 -5.50 2.56
C ALA A 86 15.18 -6.02 1.32
N GLU A 87 15.62 -5.12 0.43
CA GLU A 87 16.21 -5.47 -0.88
C GLU A 87 15.41 -6.55 -1.63
N PRO A 88 14.08 -6.38 -1.80
CA PRO A 88 13.22 -7.48 -2.20
C PRO A 88 13.45 -7.91 -3.66
N ALA A 89 13.44 -9.21 -3.91
CA ALA A 89 13.24 -9.75 -5.25
C ALA A 89 11.74 -9.86 -5.57
N LEU A 90 10.93 -10.28 -4.58
CA LEU A 90 9.47 -10.31 -4.65
C LEU A 90 8.86 -9.44 -3.54
N ALA A 91 8.05 -8.47 -3.96
CA ALA A 91 7.24 -7.65 -3.07
C ALA A 91 5.76 -7.84 -3.37
N VAL A 92 4.96 -8.08 -2.32
CA VAL A 92 3.50 -8.15 -2.41
C VAL A 92 2.89 -6.97 -1.67
N GLU A 93 1.91 -6.34 -2.30
CA GLU A 93 1.07 -5.31 -1.69
C GLU A 93 -0.37 -5.84 -1.59
N LEU A 94 -1.01 -5.66 -0.44
CA LEU A 94 -2.42 -5.93 -0.26
C LEU A 94 -3.16 -4.60 -0.13
N GLY A 95 -3.88 -4.21 -1.18
CA GLY A 95 -4.55 -2.91 -1.36
C GLY A 95 -3.84 -2.05 -2.41
N THR A 96 -4.38 -1.99 -3.63
CA THR A 96 -3.75 -1.25 -4.75
C THR A 96 -4.26 0.18 -4.87
N TYR A 97 -5.58 0.37 -4.77
CA TYR A 97 -6.27 1.63 -5.02
C TYR A 97 -5.85 2.27 -6.37
N ALA A 98 -5.21 3.44 -6.37
CA ALA A 98 -4.74 4.12 -7.58
C ALA A 98 -3.31 3.69 -8.00
N GLY A 99 -2.69 2.73 -7.33
CA GLY A 99 -1.38 2.16 -7.66
C GLY A 99 -0.18 2.95 -7.14
N TYR A 100 -0.37 3.92 -6.24
CA TYR A 100 0.68 4.83 -5.77
C TYR A 100 1.79 4.13 -4.97
N SER A 101 1.44 3.30 -3.99
CA SER A 101 2.40 2.61 -3.12
C SER A 101 3.19 1.55 -3.89
N ALA A 102 2.58 0.82 -4.83
CA ALA A 102 3.31 -0.04 -5.76
C ALA A 102 4.38 0.71 -6.58
N LEU A 103 4.11 1.95 -7.02
CA LEU A 103 5.15 2.79 -7.66
C LEU A 103 6.27 3.13 -6.68
N ARG A 104 5.95 3.47 -5.44
CA ARG A 104 6.96 3.75 -4.41
C ARG A 104 7.86 2.55 -4.15
N ILE A 105 7.27 1.36 -4.01
CA ILE A 105 8.01 0.09 -3.87
C ILE A 105 8.89 -0.16 -5.10
N ALA A 106 8.33 -0.07 -6.32
CA ALA A 106 9.06 -0.30 -7.56
C ALA A 106 10.20 0.71 -7.81
N ARG A 107 10.03 1.95 -7.33
CA ARG A 107 11.10 2.97 -7.34
C ARG A 107 12.20 2.62 -6.36
N ALA A 108 11.85 2.24 -5.13
CA ALA A 108 12.81 1.94 -4.07
C ALA A 108 13.57 0.62 -4.30
N ALA A 109 12.97 -0.34 -5.03
CA ALA A 109 13.61 -1.58 -5.45
C ALA A 109 13.46 -1.78 -6.99
N PRO A 110 14.34 -1.18 -7.81
CA PRO A 110 14.21 -1.20 -9.26
C PRO A 110 14.22 -2.59 -9.92
N GLN A 111 14.79 -3.59 -9.24
CA GLN A 111 14.89 -4.97 -9.74
C GLN A 111 13.80 -5.88 -9.17
N ALA A 112 12.98 -5.39 -8.23
CA ALA A 112 11.93 -6.19 -7.62
C ALA A 112 10.77 -6.42 -8.59
N ARG A 113 10.19 -7.62 -8.52
CA ARG A 113 8.83 -7.86 -9.00
C ARG A 113 7.86 -7.41 -7.92
N VAL A 114 6.95 -6.50 -8.27
CA VAL A 114 5.90 -6.02 -7.38
C VAL A 114 4.56 -6.57 -7.83
N VAL A 115 3.83 -7.18 -6.91
CA VAL A 115 2.52 -7.77 -7.16
C VAL A 115 1.53 -7.21 -6.17
N SER A 116 0.58 -6.43 -6.66
CA SER A 116 -0.46 -5.84 -5.82
C SER A 116 -1.76 -6.65 -5.93
N VAL A 117 -2.49 -6.77 -4.83
CA VAL A 117 -3.79 -7.45 -4.76
C VAL A 117 -4.87 -6.41 -4.53
N GLU A 118 -5.86 -6.37 -5.43
CA GLU A 118 -6.95 -5.39 -5.41
C GLU A 118 -8.31 -6.07 -5.46
N LEU A 119 -9.24 -5.67 -4.60
CA LEU A 119 -10.61 -6.18 -4.64
C LEU A 119 -11.37 -5.68 -5.87
N ALA A 120 -11.21 -4.41 -6.22
CA ALA A 120 -12.01 -3.74 -7.25
C ALA A 120 -11.31 -3.74 -8.61
N GLU A 121 -11.87 -4.44 -9.60
CA GLU A 121 -11.34 -4.46 -10.98
C GLU A 121 -11.14 -3.06 -11.56
N ALA A 122 -12.04 -2.11 -11.26
CA ALA A 122 -11.91 -0.73 -11.72
C ALA A 122 -10.64 -0.04 -11.17
N ASN A 123 -10.30 -0.28 -9.90
CA ASN A 123 -9.06 0.22 -9.31
C ASN A 123 -7.84 -0.48 -9.92
N ALA A 124 -7.90 -1.79 -10.10
CA ALA A 124 -6.85 -2.55 -10.76
C ALA A 124 -6.58 -2.04 -12.19
N ALA A 125 -7.62 -1.74 -12.96
CA ALA A 125 -7.51 -1.15 -14.30
C ALA A 125 -6.88 0.27 -14.26
N ASN A 126 -7.29 1.10 -13.30
CA ASN A 126 -6.73 2.42 -13.08
C ASN A 126 -5.23 2.35 -12.73
N ALA A 127 -4.86 1.48 -11.79
CA ALA A 127 -3.48 1.27 -11.37
C ALA A 127 -2.61 0.76 -12.54
N ARG A 128 -3.07 -0.23 -13.30
CA ARG A 128 -2.37 -0.73 -14.50
C ARG A 128 -2.11 0.38 -15.52
N THR A 129 -3.07 1.28 -15.72
CA THR A 129 -2.91 2.44 -16.62
C THR A 129 -1.82 3.39 -16.12
N VAL A 130 -1.83 3.70 -14.81
CA VAL A 130 -0.82 4.56 -14.17
C VAL A 130 0.57 3.92 -14.25
N TRP A 131 0.70 2.62 -13.99
CA TRP A 131 1.98 1.91 -14.04
C TRP A 131 2.55 1.79 -15.44
N ALA A 132 1.69 1.60 -16.44
CA ALA A 132 2.09 1.63 -17.84
C ALA A 132 2.64 3.02 -18.22
N HIS A 133 1.96 4.10 -17.80
CA HIS A 133 2.43 5.46 -18.02
C HIS A 133 3.75 5.76 -17.29
N ALA A 134 3.93 5.23 -16.08
CA ALA A 134 5.16 5.35 -15.31
C ALA A 134 6.33 4.50 -15.85
N GLY A 135 6.08 3.61 -16.80
CA GLY A 135 7.10 2.77 -17.43
C GLY A 135 7.56 1.59 -16.56
N VAL A 136 6.68 1.04 -15.72
CA VAL A 136 7.01 -0.10 -14.82
C VAL A 136 6.12 -1.32 -14.98
N ALA A 137 5.30 -1.37 -16.03
CA ALA A 137 4.36 -2.47 -16.28
C ALA A 137 5.03 -3.83 -16.56
N ASP A 138 6.34 -3.85 -16.81
CA ASP A 138 7.14 -5.06 -16.97
C ASP A 138 7.38 -5.81 -15.66
N ARG A 139 7.31 -5.11 -14.52
CA ARG A 139 7.64 -5.67 -13.19
C ARG A 139 6.63 -5.37 -12.10
N VAL A 140 5.67 -4.48 -12.35
CA VAL A 140 4.54 -4.20 -11.46
C VAL A 140 3.27 -4.78 -12.06
N SER A 141 2.58 -5.63 -11.30
CA SER A 141 1.38 -6.34 -11.74
C SER A 141 0.28 -6.30 -10.68
N CYS A 142 -0.97 -6.51 -11.08
CA CYS A 142 -2.12 -6.54 -10.17
C CYS A 142 -2.96 -7.79 -10.37
N VAL A 143 -3.22 -8.50 -9.27
CA VAL A 143 -4.17 -9.61 -9.18
C VAL A 143 -5.46 -9.10 -8.57
N VAL A 144 -6.59 -9.35 -9.25
CA VAL A 144 -7.90 -8.95 -8.72
C VAL A 144 -8.45 -10.05 -7.81
N GLY A 145 -8.67 -9.72 -6.54
CA GLY A 145 -9.08 -10.66 -5.51
C GLY A 145 -8.81 -10.17 -4.08
N THR A 146 -8.92 -11.07 -3.11
CA THR A 146 -8.58 -10.85 -1.70
C THR A 146 -7.92 -12.10 -1.14
N ILE A 147 -7.05 -11.97 -0.14
CA ILE A 147 -6.40 -13.14 0.48
C ILE A 147 -7.42 -14.02 1.21
N GLY A 148 -8.42 -13.42 1.86
CA GLY A 148 -9.52 -14.12 2.53
C GLY A 148 -10.54 -14.84 1.62
N ASP A 149 -10.24 -15.05 0.33
CA ASP A 149 -11.17 -15.63 -0.66
C ASP A 149 -11.17 -17.17 -0.74
N GLY A 150 -10.74 -17.83 0.35
CA GLY A 150 -10.58 -19.28 0.43
C GLY A 150 -9.27 -19.78 -0.20
N GLY A 151 -8.30 -18.89 -0.43
CA GLY A 151 -6.97 -19.22 -0.95
C GLY A 151 -6.86 -19.16 -2.47
N ARG A 152 -7.92 -18.79 -3.20
CA ARG A 152 -7.89 -18.68 -4.67
C ARG A 152 -6.89 -17.62 -5.13
N THR A 153 -6.88 -16.46 -4.46
CA THR A 153 -5.90 -15.39 -4.77
C THR A 153 -4.48 -15.85 -4.43
N LEU A 154 -4.27 -16.53 -3.31
CA LEU A 154 -2.96 -17.10 -2.95
C LEU A 154 -2.49 -18.16 -3.97
N ASP A 155 -3.40 -18.97 -4.51
CA ASP A 155 -3.07 -19.96 -5.54
C ASP A 155 -2.65 -19.28 -6.86
N VAL A 156 -3.30 -18.18 -7.24
CA VAL A 156 -2.89 -17.33 -8.37
C VAL A 156 -1.51 -16.72 -8.12
N LEU A 157 -1.28 -16.16 -6.94
CA LEU A 157 0.01 -15.58 -6.56
C LEU A 157 1.13 -16.64 -6.61
N ALA A 158 0.86 -17.85 -6.13
CA ALA A 158 1.84 -18.94 -6.17
C ALA A 158 2.14 -19.38 -7.61
N ARG A 159 1.10 -19.65 -8.40
CA ARG A 159 1.22 -20.19 -9.76
C ARG A 159 1.82 -19.20 -10.75
N ASP A 160 1.35 -17.95 -10.72
CA ASP A 160 1.63 -16.96 -11.78
C ASP A 160 2.64 -15.90 -11.32
N HIS A 161 2.78 -15.72 -10.01
CA HIS A 161 3.58 -14.63 -9.41
C HIS A 161 4.79 -15.07 -8.59
N GLY A 162 4.97 -16.37 -8.38
CA GLY A 162 6.13 -16.91 -7.68
C GLY A 162 6.04 -16.81 -6.16
N LEU A 163 4.84 -16.63 -5.59
CA LEU A 163 4.62 -16.71 -4.14
C LEU A 163 4.65 -18.18 -3.67
N THR A 164 5.85 -18.75 -3.61
CA THR A 164 6.13 -20.08 -3.08
C THR A 164 6.66 -20.01 -1.64
N PRO A 165 6.80 -21.14 -0.92
CA PRO A 165 7.43 -21.13 0.40
C PRO A 165 8.79 -20.42 0.40
N GLY A 166 8.98 -19.49 1.33
CA GLY A 166 10.20 -18.71 1.54
C GLY A 166 10.56 -17.72 0.44
N SER A 167 9.61 -17.35 -0.43
CA SER A 167 9.88 -16.49 -1.60
C SER A 167 9.56 -15.01 -1.38
N LEU A 168 8.67 -14.68 -0.44
CA LEU A 168 8.22 -13.31 -0.24
C LEU A 168 9.21 -12.54 0.65
N ASP A 169 9.86 -11.53 0.07
CA ASP A 169 10.86 -10.71 0.76
C ASP A 169 10.24 -9.46 1.40
N PHE A 170 9.15 -8.96 0.83
CA PHE A 170 8.49 -7.75 1.31
C PHE A 170 6.96 -7.84 1.19
N LEU A 171 6.26 -7.52 2.27
CA LEU A 171 4.79 -7.48 2.29
C LEU A 171 4.31 -6.11 2.79
N PHE A 172 3.51 -5.41 1.99
CA PHE A 172 2.86 -4.17 2.40
C PHE A 172 1.36 -4.39 2.61
N LEU A 173 0.87 -4.03 3.81
CA LEU A 173 -0.54 -4.12 4.18
C LEU A 173 -1.14 -2.71 4.21
N ASP A 174 -2.03 -2.44 3.25
CA ASP A 174 -2.78 -1.17 3.16
C ASP A 174 -4.25 -1.33 2.71
N HIS A 175 -4.81 -2.53 2.85
CA HIS A 175 -6.21 -2.84 2.54
C HIS A 175 -7.12 -2.65 3.77
N ASP A 176 -8.22 -3.42 3.84
CA ASP A 176 -9.11 -3.45 5.01
C ASP A 176 -8.38 -3.89 6.29
N LYS A 177 -8.31 -2.99 7.28
CA LYS A 177 -7.53 -3.17 8.50
C LYS A 177 -8.00 -4.36 9.35
N VAL A 178 -9.26 -4.81 9.19
CA VAL A 178 -9.75 -6.01 9.89
C VAL A 178 -9.18 -7.31 9.31
N ALA A 179 -8.72 -7.28 8.06
CA ALA A 179 -8.19 -8.43 7.34
C ALA A 179 -6.65 -8.57 7.46
N TYR A 180 -5.94 -7.55 7.94
CA TYR A 180 -4.48 -7.58 8.09
C TYR A 180 -3.95 -8.83 8.80
N LEU A 181 -4.52 -9.16 9.96
CA LEU A 181 -4.08 -10.32 10.74
C LEU A 181 -4.41 -11.66 10.05
N PRO A 182 -5.67 -11.96 9.69
CA PRO A 182 -5.98 -13.22 9.03
C PRO A 182 -5.26 -13.40 7.68
N ASP A 183 -5.04 -12.31 6.93
CA ASP A 183 -4.34 -12.36 5.65
C ASP A 183 -2.84 -12.64 5.85
N LEU A 184 -2.19 -11.99 6.83
CA LEU A 184 -0.83 -12.32 7.23
C LEU A 184 -0.72 -13.79 7.68
N GLN A 185 -1.66 -14.27 8.49
CA GLN A 185 -1.68 -15.66 8.95
C GLN A 185 -1.81 -16.63 7.77
N SER A 186 -2.67 -16.34 6.79
CA SER A 186 -2.83 -17.17 5.59
C SER A 186 -1.55 -17.24 4.75
N ILE A 187 -0.76 -16.16 4.71
CA ILE A 187 0.56 -16.15 4.04
C ILE A 187 1.57 -16.97 4.85
N LEU A 188 1.58 -16.84 6.19
CA LEU A 188 2.47 -17.59 7.08
C LEU A 188 2.17 -19.09 7.07
N GLU A 189 0.89 -19.49 7.05
CA GLU A 189 0.46 -20.90 6.99
C GLU A 189 0.91 -21.61 5.71
N ARG A 190 1.22 -20.85 4.66
CA ARG A 190 1.80 -21.35 3.40
C ARG A 190 3.32 -21.18 3.33
N ASP A 191 3.96 -20.87 4.45
CA ASP A 191 5.38 -20.54 4.58
C ASP A 191 5.83 -19.43 3.61
N GLY A 192 4.96 -18.49 3.24
CA GLY A 192 5.22 -17.56 2.14
C GLY A 192 6.40 -16.61 2.41
N LEU A 193 6.63 -16.21 3.65
CA LEU A 193 7.67 -15.25 4.03
C LEU A 193 9.07 -15.90 4.07
N ARG A 194 10.03 -15.25 3.42
CA ARG A 194 11.45 -15.56 3.58
C ARG A 194 11.93 -15.12 4.96
N GLN A 195 12.80 -15.89 5.62
CA GLN A 195 13.49 -15.40 6.81
C GLN A 195 14.23 -14.07 6.50
N GLY A 196 13.99 -13.05 7.31
CA GLY A 196 14.49 -11.69 7.10
C GLY A 196 13.57 -10.80 6.29
N ALA A 197 12.46 -11.31 5.74
CA ALA A 197 11.46 -10.52 5.04
C ALA A 197 10.90 -9.40 5.94
N ILE A 198 10.51 -8.29 5.32
CA ILE A 198 9.94 -7.14 6.03
C ILE A 198 8.46 -7.02 5.69
N VAL A 199 7.63 -7.00 6.74
CA VAL A 199 6.20 -6.70 6.65
C VAL A 199 5.98 -5.27 7.12
N VAL A 200 5.43 -4.41 6.27
CA VAL A 200 5.04 -3.05 6.61
C VAL A 200 3.52 -2.95 6.63
N ALA A 201 2.96 -2.38 7.70
CA ALA A 201 1.52 -2.20 7.84
C ALA A 201 1.19 -0.75 8.15
N ASP A 202 0.36 -0.15 7.31
CA ASP A 202 -0.08 1.24 7.44
C ASP A 202 -1.38 1.36 8.25
N ASN A 203 -1.65 2.56 8.78
CA ASN A 203 -2.86 2.94 9.51
C ASN A 203 -3.15 2.15 10.78
N ILE A 204 -2.10 1.88 11.55
CA ILE A 204 -2.22 1.02 12.73
C ILE A 204 -3.01 1.70 13.87
N LEU A 205 -3.06 3.05 13.92
CA LEU A 205 -3.91 3.76 14.89
C LEU A 205 -5.23 4.23 14.29
N VAL A 206 -5.23 4.80 13.09
CA VAL A 206 -6.43 5.36 12.46
C VAL A 206 -6.48 4.96 10.99
N PRO A 207 -7.53 4.24 10.52
CA PRO A 207 -8.70 3.76 11.28
C PRO A 207 -8.42 2.66 12.32
N GLY A 208 -7.23 2.05 12.28
CA GLY A 208 -6.71 1.19 13.34
C GLY A 208 -6.79 -0.31 13.07
N ALA A 209 -5.73 -1.03 13.41
CA ALA A 209 -5.62 -2.49 13.27
C ALA A 209 -5.26 -3.15 14.62
N PRO A 210 -6.12 -3.06 15.66
CA PRO A 210 -5.75 -3.44 17.03
C PRO A 210 -5.40 -4.93 17.18
N LYS A 211 -6.07 -5.82 16.45
CA LYS A 211 -5.76 -7.26 16.46
C LYS A 211 -4.39 -7.55 15.87
N TYR A 212 -4.07 -6.95 14.72
CA TYR A 212 -2.76 -7.06 14.08
C TYR A 212 -1.64 -6.52 14.99
N ARG A 213 -1.84 -5.32 15.56
CA ARG A 213 -0.86 -4.72 16.48
C ARG A 213 -0.64 -5.57 17.73
N ALA A 214 -1.72 -6.11 18.33
CA ALA A 214 -1.61 -6.99 19.47
C ALA A 214 -0.81 -8.26 19.14
N TYR A 215 -1.09 -8.88 18.00
CA TYR A 215 -0.34 -10.04 17.50
C TYR A 215 1.14 -9.71 17.29
N MET A 216 1.49 -8.59 16.66
CA MET A 216 2.90 -8.21 16.46
C MET A 216 3.64 -8.00 17.78
N ARG A 217 2.97 -7.45 18.80
CA ARG A 217 3.54 -7.35 20.15
C ARG A 217 3.72 -8.71 20.81
N GLU A 218 2.78 -9.63 20.63
CA GLU A 218 2.88 -11.00 21.16
C GLU A 218 3.99 -11.81 20.48
N GLN A 219 4.23 -11.56 19.19
CA GLN A 219 5.27 -12.24 18.40
C GLN A 219 6.64 -11.58 18.45
N GLN A 220 6.79 -10.51 19.23
CA GLN A 220 8.03 -9.76 19.37
C GLN A 220 9.16 -10.68 19.85
N SER A 221 10.26 -10.74 19.09
CA SER A 221 11.42 -11.60 19.33
C SER A 221 11.14 -13.10 19.35
N VAL A 222 9.96 -13.50 18.86
CA VAL A 222 9.55 -14.89 18.63
C VAL A 222 9.51 -15.18 17.13
N LEU A 223 8.55 -14.59 16.42
CA LEU A 223 8.42 -14.69 14.96
C LEU A 223 8.77 -13.38 14.26
N PHE A 224 8.65 -12.24 14.94
CA PHE A 224 8.92 -10.93 14.35
C PHE A 224 9.74 -10.05 15.27
N ASP A 225 10.61 -9.24 14.70
CA ASP A 225 11.15 -8.04 15.37
C ASP A 225 10.45 -6.81 14.79
N THR A 226 9.60 -6.17 15.59
CA THR A 226 8.73 -5.07 15.17
C THR A 226 9.19 -3.72 15.72
N VAL A 227 9.21 -2.71 14.84
CA VAL A 227 9.44 -1.31 15.17
C VAL A 227 8.16 -0.52 14.86
N GLU A 228 7.74 0.33 15.79
CA GLU A 228 6.62 1.26 15.57
C GLU A 228 7.17 2.64 15.14
N HIS A 229 6.80 3.08 13.95
CA HIS A 229 7.14 4.39 13.42
C HIS A 229 5.98 5.36 13.66
N LYS A 230 6.23 6.44 14.40
CA LYS A 230 5.28 7.53 14.57
C LYS A 230 5.16 8.33 13.28
N ALA A 231 3.94 8.52 12.82
CA ALA A 231 3.62 9.29 11.64
C ALA A 231 2.29 10.05 11.86
N HIS A 232 1.73 10.58 10.77
CA HIS A 232 0.43 11.21 10.76
C HIS A 232 -0.46 10.60 9.67
N ALA A 233 -1.78 10.78 9.83
CA ALA A 233 -2.76 10.39 8.81
C ALA A 233 -2.48 11.08 7.46
N GLU A 234 -2.91 10.46 6.35
CA GLU A 234 -2.50 10.87 5.01
C GLU A 234 -2.81 12.36 4.75
N TYR A 235 -1.81 13.08 4.25
CA TYR A 235 -1.91 14.49 3.87
C TYR A 235 -2.29 15.45 5.01
N GLN A 236 -2.18 15.02 6.27
CA GLN A 236 -2.52 15.80 7.47
C GLN A 236 -1.37 15.74 8.48
N SER A 237 -1.13 16.83 9.23
CA SER A 237 -0.05 16.90 10.22
C SER A 237 -0.53 16.93 11.67
N LEU A 238 -1.81 16.63 11.90
CA LEU A 238 -2.47 16.83 13.22
C LEU A 238 -3.07 15.55 13.80
N ILE A 239 -3.35 14.55 12.97
CA ILE A 239 -3.89 13.27 13.43
C ILE A 239 -2.72 12.28 13.50
N PRO A 240 -2.28 11.86 14.70
CA PRO A 240 -1.22 10.88 14.83
C PRO A 240 -1.64 9.53 14.26
N ASP A 241 -0.70 8.86 13.62
CA ASP A 241 -0.86 7.50 13.12
C ASP A 241 0.42 6.67 13.39
N LEU A 242 0.36 5.37 13.11
CA LEU A 242 1.50 4.47 13.22
C LEU A 242 1.66 3.63 11.96
N VAL A 243 2.92 3.49 11.55
CA VAL A 243 3.36 2.46 10.61
C VAL A 243 4.15 1.42 11.41
N LEU A 244 3.78 0.16 11.27
CA LEU A 244 4.54 -0.95 11.86
C LEU A 244 5.45 -1.54 10.79
N GLU A 245 6.73 -1.72 11.14
CA GLU A 245 7.71 -2.44 10.35
C GLU A 245 8.16 -3.67 11.13
N SER A 246 7.89 -4.85 10.59
CA SER A 246 8.11 -6.12 11.26
C SER A 246 9.04 -7.00 10.43
N ARG A 247 10.24 -7.24 10.93
CA ARG A 247 11.19 -8.19 10.32
C ARG A 247 10.86 -9.61 10.76
N TYR A 248 10.62 -10.49 9.80
CA TYR A 248 10.32 -11.90 10.05
C TYR A 248 11.59 -12.68 10.44
N LEU A 249 11.53 -13.42 11.55
CA LEU A 249 12.67 -14.15 12.12
C LEU A 249 12.79 -15.60 11.62
N GLY A 250 11.76 -16.11 10.93
CA GLY A 250 11.64 -17.51 10.52
C GLY A 250 10.98 -18.38 11.59
N THR A 251 10.37 -19.49 11.18
CA THR A 251 9.98 -20.56 12.09
C THR A 251 11.23 -21.32 12.54
N ARG A 252 11.40 -21.48 13.86
CA ARG A 252 12.45 -22.35 14.41
C ARG A 252 12.16 -23.83 14.15
#